data_AF-X1VAS8-F1
#
_entry.id   AF-X1VAS8-F1
#
_cell.length_a   1.000
_cell.length_b   1.000
_cell.length_c   1.000
_cell.angle_alpha   90.00
_cell.angle_beta   90.00
_cell.angle_gamma   90.00
#
_symmetry.space_group_name_H-M   'P 1'
#
loop_
_entity.id
_entity.type
_entity.pdbx_description
1 polymer ?
#
loop_
_entity_poly.entity_id
_entity_poly.type
_entity_poly.pdbx_seq_one_letter_code
_entity_poly.pdbx_strand_id
1 'polypeptide(L)'
;MSSEDSENSIEFSPHDQEDEELPLVEEMKDEAEPSLDLELETPLEQLEGQEATDDPVRMYLHEIGRVQLLTAADEKVLAKRMEQGRRINEIRQAWLQKYGKPPLAIEIILAMLKDLGQNAGLIRLLQKQINLTPTDSFLGAIFDAKLRECIDGEINQYLVQAIASQ
;
A
#
# COMPACT_ATOMS: atom_id res chain seq x y z
N MET A 1 29.56 42.31 26.00
CA MET A 1 28.55 42.09 27.04
C MET A 1 27.28 41.67 26.33
N SER A 2 26.85 40.43 26.58
CA SER A 2 25.54 39.79 26.33
C SER A 2 25.01 39.82 24.89
N SER A 3 24.91 38.75 24.10
CA SER A 3 24.42 37.37 24.32
C SER A 3 22.98 37.31 24.82
N GLU A 4 22.03 37.31 23.87
CA GLU A 4 20.64 36.85 24.05
C GLU A 4 20.20 36.17 22.74
N ASP A 5 20.67 34.94 22.51
CA ASP A 5 19.99 34.01 21.60
C ASP A 5 19.24 33.02 22.50
N SER A 6 17.92 33.05 22.38
CA SER A 6 16.99 32.25 23.17
C SER A 6 17.05 30.79 22.73
N GLU A 7 17.68 29.94 23.55
CA GLU A 7 17.59 28.48 23.44
C GLU A 7 16.14 28.05 23.75
N ASN A 8 15.39 27.68 22.71
CA ASN A 8 14.10 27.03 22.87
C ASN A 8 14.29 25.51 22.93
N SER A 9 14.51 25.02 24.14
CA SER A 9 14.52 23.60 24.50
C SER A 9 13.17 22.96 24.12
N ILE A 10 13.16 22.11 23.09
CA ILE A 10 11.98 21.29 22.78
C ILE A 10 12.00 20.10 23.75
N GLU A 11 11.26 20.27 24.83
CA GLU A 11 10.95 19.24 25.82
C GLU A 11 10.01 18.20 25.15
N PHE A 12 10.59 17.05 24.76
CA PHE A 12 9.81 15.91 24.28
C PHE A 12 9.13 15.25 25.48
N SER A 13 7.83 15.51 25.63
CA SER A 13 6.99 14.76 26.57
C SER A 13 6.66 13.38 25.96
N PRO A 14 6.81 12.27 26.69
CA PRO A 14 6.44 10.95 26.19
C PRO A 14 4.91 10.85 26.19
N HIS A 15 4.31 10.87 25.00
CA HIS A 15 2.89 10.58 24.86
C HIS A 15 2.69 9.07 24.88
N ASP A 16 1.76 8.65 25.74
CA ASP A 16 1.40 7.28 26.08
C ASP A 16 1.33 6.33 24.87
N GLN A 17 2.11 5.26 24.94
CA GLN A 17 2.02 4.11 24.06
C GLN A 17 0.80 3.30 24.49
N GLU A 18 -0.33 3.50 23.81
CA GLU A 18 -1.37 2.49 23.76
C GLU A 18 -0.89 1.39 22.80
N ASP A 19 -0.55 0.24 23.36
CA ASP A 19 -0.17 -0.98 22.66
C ASP A 19 -1.30 -1.43 21.71
N GLU A 20 -1.21 -1.04 20.44
CA GLU A 20 -2.07 -1.55 19.37
C GLU A 20 -1.50 -2.90 18.91
N GLU A 21 -1.86 -3.98 19.61
CA GLU A 21 -1.55 -5.36 19.22
C GLU A 21 -2.05 -5.64 17.79
N LEU A 22 -1.12 -5.80 16.85
CA LEU A 22 -1.43 -6.19 15.48
C LEU A 22 -1.93 -7.65 15.45
N PRO A 23 -3.04 -7.97 14.76
CA PRO A 23 -3.50 -9.35 14.65
C PRO A 23 -2.52 -10.21 13.86
N LEU A 24 -2.17 -11.37 14.43
CA LEU A 24 -1.41 -12.44 13.78
C LEU A 24 -2.12 -12.88 12.50
N VAL A 25 -1.45 -12.76 11.36
CA VAL A 25 -1.98 -13.18 10.06
C VAL A 25 -1.86 -14.70 9.97
N GLU A 26 -3.00 -15.39 9.80
CA GLU A 26 -3.05 -16.84 9.60
C GLU A 26 -2.23 -17.27 8.38
N GLU A 27 -1.46 -18.35 8.56
CA GLU A 27 -0.59 -18.98 7.57
C GLU A 27 -1.39 -19.47 6.34
N MET A 28 -1.09 -18.93 5.17
CA MET A 28 -1.49 -19.53 3.89
C MET A 28 -0.35 -20.43 3.39
N LYS A 29 -0.58 -21.74 3.44
CA LYS A 29 0.21 -22.74 2.68
C LYS A 29 -0.19 -22.68 1.22
N ASP A 30 0.79 -22.53 0.33
CA ASP A 30 0.72 -23.13 -1.01
C ASP A 30 2.11 -23.33 -1.63
N GLU A 31 2.12 -24.28 -2.56
CA GLU A 31 3.18 -25.22 -2.89
C GLU A 31 4.33 -24.70 -3.77
N ALA A 32 5.43 -25.48 -3.75
CA ALA A 32 6.77 -25.22 -4.28
C ALA A 32 6.89 -25.00 -5.80
N GLU A 33 7.85 -24.14 -6.21
CA GLU A 33 8.70 -24.28 -7.42
C GLU A 33 10.03 -23.49 -7.23
N PRO A 34 11.13 -23.86 -7.94
CA PRO A 34 12.45 -24.06 -7.34
C PRO A 34 13.29 -22.78 -7.20
N SER A 35 13.98 -22.69 -6.07
CA SER A 35 15.02 -21.70 -5.75
C SER A 35 16.21 -21.83 -6.69
N LEU A 36 16.60 -20.72 -7.31
CA LEU A 36 17.94 -20.57 -7.88
C LEU A 36 18.94 -20.54 -6.72
N ASP A 37 19.79 -21.56 -6.64
CA ASP A 37 20.95 -21.62 -5.75
C ASP A 37 21.82 -20.36 -5.91
N LEU A 38 21.71 -19.42 -4.96
CA LEU A 38 22.87 -18.69 -4.50
C LEU A 38 23.36 -19.43 -3.26
N GLU A 39 24.37 -20.29 -3.46
CA GLU A 39 25.19 -20.86 -2.39
C GLU A 39 25.87 -19.71 -1.60
N LEU A 40 25.14 -19.16 -0.63
CA LEU A 40 25.68 -18.46 0.53
C LEU A 40 25.44 -19.36 1.73
N GLU A 41 25.95 -20.60 1.66
CA GLU A 41 26.05 -21.49 2.82
C GLU A 41 27.16 -20.99 3.75
N THR A 42 26.84 -19.98 4.56
CA THR A 42 27.37 -19.92 5.91
C THR A 42 26.17 -19.84 6.85
N PRO A 43 25.92 -20.85 7.70
CA PRO A 43 24.91 -20.76 8.74
C PRO A 43 25.22 -19.52 9.62
N LEU A 44 24.46 -18.44 9.44
CA LEU A 44 24.63 -17.19 10.18
C LEU A 44 24.46 -17.38 11.70
N GLU A 45 23.84 -18.49 12.12
CA GLU A 45 23.69 -18.91 13.52
C GLU A 45 25.01 -19.30 14.18
N GLN A 46 26.08 -19.60 13.44
CA GLN A 46 27.39 -19.95 14.03
C GLN A 46 28.20 -18.73 14.52
N LEU A 47 27.71 -17.51 14.29
CA LEU A 47 28.36 -16.26 14.75
C LEU A 47 27.87 -15.79 16.14
N GLU A 48 26.88 -16.46 16.76
CA GLU A 48 26.39 -16.09 18.10
C GLU A 48 27.43 -16.30 19.23
N GLY A 49 28.55 -16.97 18.95
CA GLY A 49 29.49 -17.42 19.98
C GLY A 49 30.75 -16.58 20.21
N GLN A 50 31.12 -15.62 19.36
CA GLN A 50 32.43 -14.95 19.49
C GLN A 50 32.40 -13.44 19.25
N GLU A 51 32.49 -12.73 20.37
CA GLU A 51 33.21 -11.47 20.59
C GLU A 51 32.75 -10.20 19.85
N ALA A 52 32.28 -9.25 20.66
CA ALA A 52 32.29 -7.80 20.46
C ALA A 52 31.48 -7.23 19.28
N THR A 53 30.16 -7.20 19.45
CA THR A 53 29.23 -6.38 18.66
C THR A 53 29.34 -4.90 19.07
N ASP A 54 30.25 -4.16 18.45
CA ASP A 54 30.32 -2.69 18.54
C ASP A 54 30.48 -2.03 17.15
N ASP A 55 30.38 -2.81 16.07
CA ASP A 55 30.38 -2.30 14.71
C ASP A 55 28.93 -2.07 14.24
N PRO A 56 28.46 -0.81 14.14
CA PRO A 56 27.11 -0.50 13.70
C PRO A 56 26.82 -0.99 12.28
N VAL A 57 27.85 -1.13 11.43
CA VAL A 57 27.69 -1.65 10.07
C VAL A 57 27.39 -3.14 10.11
N ARG A 58 28.13 -3.91 10.91
CA ARG A 58 27.89 -5.36 11.08
C ARG A 58 26.51 -5.62 11.68
N MET A 59 26.10 -4.82 12.66
CA MET A 59 24.76 -4.89 13.24
C MET A 59 23.67 -4.61 12.19
N TYR A 60 23.84 -3.56 11.37
CA TYR A 60 22.89 -3.23 10.31
C TYR A 60 22.77 -4.34 9.26
N LEU A 61 23.90 -4.87 8.77
CA LEU A 61 23.92 -5.96 7.78
C LEU A 61 23.26 -7.24 8.32
N HIS A 62 23.51 -7.56 9.59
CA HIS A 62 22.88 -8.70 10.25
C HIS A 62 21.36 -8.50 10.37
N GLU A 63 20.91 -7.30 10.73
CA GLU A 63 19.47 -7.02 10.87
C GLU A 63 18.73 -7.05 9.53
N ILE A 64 19.28 -6.43 8.47
CA ILE A 64 18.64 -6.46 7.15
C ILE A 64 18.70 -7.85 6.51
N GLY A 65 19.72 -8.66 6.84
CA GLY A 65 19.90 -10.01 6.31
C GLY A 65 18.87 -11.02 6.85
N ARG A 66 18.14 -10.69 7.93
CA ARG A 66 17.05 -11.51 8.47
C ARG A 66 15.77 -11.42 7.65
N VAL A 67 15.59 -10.36 6.87
CA VAL A 67 14.36 -10.12 6.10
C VAL A 67 14.56 -10.63 4.68
N GLN A 68 13.66 -11.51 4.23
CA GLN A 68 13.70 -12.04 2.86
C GLN A 68 13.40 -10.94 1.84
N LEU A 69 14.02 -11.05 0.66
CA LEU A 69 13.70 -10.17 -0.46
C LEU A 69 12.26 -10.41 -0.92
N LEU A 70 11.59 -9.35 -1.37
CA LEU A 70 10.25 -9.43 -1.90
C LEU A 70 10.26 -10.17 -3.24
N THR A 71 9.25 -11.01 -3.46
CA THR A 71 8.94 -11.51 -4.79
C THR A 71 8.15 -10.48 -5.59
N ALA A 72 8.09 -10.62 -6.91
CA ALA A 72 7.25 -9.76 -7.75
C ALA A 72 5.76 -9.83 -7.39
N ALA A 73 5.29 -10.93 -6.77
CA ALA A 73 3.93 -11.03 -6.26
C ALA A 73 3.76 -10.20 -4.98
N ASP A 74 4.72 -10.25 -4.06
CA ASP A 74 4.70 -9.48 -2.81
C ASP A 74 4.73 -7.98 -3.09
N GLU A 75 5.54 -7.55 -4.05
CA GLU A 75 5.60 -6.16 -4.50
C GLU A 75 4.23 -5.66 -4.97
N LYS A 76 3.50 -6.46 -5.75
CA LYS A 76 2.14 -6.12 -6.21
C LYS A 76 1.16 -6.03 -5.04
N VAL A 77 1.22 -6.94 -4.08
CA VAL A 77 0.35 -6.91 -2.90
C VAL A 77 0.64 -5.68 -2.05
N LEU A 78 1.91 -5.37 -1.81
CA LEU A 78 2.33 -4.20 -1.04
C LEU A 78 1.89 -2.91 -1.74
N ALA A 79 2.11 -2.80 -3.05
CA ALA A 79 1.69 -1.66 -3.85
C ALA A 79 0.17 -1.42 -3.76
N LYS A 80 -0.65 -2.48 -3.87
CA LYS A 80 -2.11 -2.39 -3.72
C LYS A 80 -2.51 -1.88 -2.32
N ARG A 81 -1.87 -2.39 -1.25
CA ARG A 81 -2.14 -1.91 0.12
C ARG A 81 -1.78 -0.44 0.28
N MET A 82 -0.64 -0.01 -0.27
CA MET A 82 -0.21 1.40 -0.23
C MET A 82 -1.18 2.31 -1.00
N GLU A 83 -1.64 1.89 -2.18
CA GLU A 83 -2.60 2.64 -2.99
C GLU A 83 -3.95 2.78 -2.27
N GLN A 84 -4.47 1.68 -1.70
CA GLN A 84 -5.69 1.69 -0.90
C GLN A 84 -5.58 2.63 0.31
N GLY A 85 -4.47 2.55 1.05
CA GLY A 85 -4.19 3.43 2.19
C GLY A 85 -4.12 4.90 1.78
N ARG A 86 -3.45 5.20 0.64
CA ARG A 86 -3.40 6.55 0.07
C ARG A 86 -4.79 7.06 -0.27
N ARG A 87 -5.61 6.26 -0.95
CA ARG A 87 -6.97 6.65 -1.33
C ARG A 87 -7.86 6.96 -0.12
N ILE A 88 -7.77 6.14 0.93
CA ILE A 88 -8.50 6.37 2.19
C ILE A 88 -8.02 7.68 2.85
N ASN A 89 -6.70 7.92 2.86
CA ASN A 89 -6.13 9.15 3.41
C ASN A 89 -6.57 10.41 2.63
N GLU A 90 -6.64 10.34 1.30
CA GLU A 90 -7.18 11.44 0.47
C GLU A 90 -8.63 11.78 0.86
N ILE A 91 -9.48 10.76 0.99
CA ILE A 91 -10.88 10.95 1.40
C ILE A 91 -10.95 11.55 2.80
N ARG A 92 -10.13 11.05 3.74
CA ARG A 92 -10.04 11.55 5.11
C ARG A 92 -9.63 13.02 5.15
N GLN A 93 -8.61 13.40 4.38
CA GLN A 93 -8.14 14.78 4.29
C GLN A 93 -9.19 15.68 3.67
N ALA A 94 -9.80 15.29 2.54
CA ALA A 94 -10.85 16.07 1.90
C ALA A 94 -12.06 16.28 2.83
N TRP A 95 -12.42 15.26 3.62
CA TRP A 95 -13.48 15.36 4.61
C TRP A 95 -13.12 16.31 5.75
N LEU A 96 -11.92 16.17 6.31
CA LEU A 96 -11.43 17.04 7.37
C LEU A 96 -11.43 18.51 6.94
N GLN A 97 -10.98 18.81 5.72
CA GLN A 97 -10.99 20.16 5.16
C GLN A 97 -12.41 20.73 5.01
N LYS A 98 -13.38 19.88 4.66
CA LYS A 98 -14.76 20.30 4.41
C LYS A 98 -15.59 20.45 5.69
N TYR A 99 -15.39 19.59 6.67
CA TYR A 99 -16.24 19.49 7.87
C TYR A 99 -15.53 19.84 9.17
N GLY A 100 -14.21 20.06 9.15
CA GLY A 100 -13.40 20.42 10.32
C GLY A 100 -13.18 19.29 11.33
N LYS A 101 -13.64 18.05 11.03
CA LYS A 101 -13.47 16.87 11.87
C LYS A 101 -13.11 15.64 11.03
N PRO A 102 -12.38 14.65 11.57
CA PRO A 102 -12.08 13.42 10.85
C PRO A 102 -13.36 12.59 10.63
N PRO A 103 -13.48 11.90 9.49
CA PRO A 103 -14.61 11.03 9.21
C PRO A 103 -14.57 9.70 10.00
N LEU A 104 -15.75 9.16 10.27
CA LEU A 104 -15.96 7.78 10.69
C LEU A 104 -15.77 6.80 9.52
N ALA A 105 -15.57 5.52 9.80
CA ALA A 105 -15.43 4.47 8.78
C ALA A 105 -16.62 4.43 7.79
N ILE A 106 -17.84 4.58 8.30
CA ILE A 106 -19.06 4.62 7.45
C ILE A 106 -19.07 5.83 6.51
N GLU A 107 -18.54 6.97 6.93
CA GLU A 107 -18.48 8.19 6.12
C GLU A 107 -17.46 8.03 4.97
N ILE A 108 -16.34 7.36 5.23
CA ILE A 108 -15.36 6.99 4.21
C ILE A 108 -16.01 6.06 3.18
N ILE A 109 -16.69 5.01 3.62
CA ILE A 109 -17.37 4.06 2.71
C ILE A 109 -18.42 4.78 1.86
N LEU A 110 -19.24 5.65 2.47
CA LEU A 110 -20.24 6.44 1.75
C LEU A 110 -19.60 7.38 0.71
N ALA A 111 -18.47 8.01 1.04
CA ALA A 111 -17.72 8.82 0.08
C ALA A 111 -17.21 7.98 -1.09
N MET A 112 -16.62 6.81 -0.83
CA MET A 112 -16.17 5.88 -1.87
C MET A 112 -17.31 5.43 -2.78
N LEU A 113 -18.46 5.05 -2.21
CA LEU A 113 -19.64 4.63 -2.98
C LEU A 113 -20.21 5.78 -3.82
N LYS A 114 -20.23 7.00 -3.27
CA LYS A 114 -20.68 8.19 -4.00
C LYS A 114 -19.75 8.50 -5.17
N ASP A 115 -18.45 8.49 -4.95
CA ASP A 115 -17.45 8.69 -6.01
C ASP A 115 -17.58 7.63 -7.09
N LEU A 116 -17.77 6.36 -6.71
CA LEU A 116 -17.97 5.26 -7.64
C LEU A 116 -19.24 5.46 -8.49
N GLY A 117 -20.35 5.87 -7.88
CA GLY A 117 -21.59 6.20 -8.58
C GLY A 117 -21.44 7.39 -9.53
N GLN A 118 -20.73 8.44 -9.12
CA GLN A 118 -20.46 9.62 -9.96
C GLN A 118 -19.61 9.29 -11.18
N ASN A 119 -18.70 8.32 -11.05
CA ASN A 119 -17.82 7.88 -12.13
C ASN A 119 -18.38 6.69 -12.92
N ALA A 120 -19.66 6.32 -12.74
CA ALA A 120 -20.29 5.23 -13.49
C ALA A 120 -20.27 5.46 -15.02
N GLY A 121 -20.25 6.72 -15.46
CA GLY A 121 -20.07 7.06 -16.87
C GLY A 121 -18.72 6.61 -17.45
N LEU A 122 -17.64 6.71 -16.67
CA LEU A 122 -16.30 6.26 -17.09
C LEU A 122 -16.27 4.75 -17.33
N ILE A 123 -16.95 3.96 -16.50
CA ILE A 123 -17.04 2.50 -16.70
C ILE A 123 -17.69 2.17 -18.04
N ARG A 124 -18.73 2.91 -18.45
CA ARG A 124 -19.36 2.73 -19.76
C ARG A 124 -18.42 3.09 -20.91
N LEU A 125 -17.63 4.16 -20.75
CA LEU A 125 -16.62 4.55 -21.74
C LEU A 125 -15.52 3.49 -21.86
N LEU A 126 -15.05 2.95 -20.73
CA LEU A 126 -14.09 1.84 -20.69
C LEU A 126 -14.64 0.62 -21.43
N GLN A 127 -15.87 0.20 -21.12
CA GLN A 127 -16.55 -0.93 -21.78
C GLN A 127 -16.62 -0.75 -23.31
N LYS A 128 -16.95 0.47 -23.77
CA LYS A 128 -16.99 0.79 -25.20
C LYS A 128 -15.60 0.66 -25.84
N GLN A 129 -14.55 1.14 -25.18
CA GLN A 129 -13.18 1.07 -25.71
C GLN A 129 -12.63 -0.37 -25.77
N ILE A 130 -13.03 -1.23 -24.85
CA ILE A 130 -12.63 -2.66 -24.83
C ILE A 130 -13.62 -3.58 -25.58
N ASN A 131 -14.55 -3.00 -26.33
CA ASN A 131 -15.59 -3.69 -27.12
C ASN A 131 -16.39 -4.72 -26.29
N LEU A 132 -16.72 -4.39 -25.05
CA LEU A 132 -17.67 -5.15 -24.24
C LEU A 132 -19.09 -4.70 -24.55
N THR A 133 -20.03 -5.64 -24.55
CA THR A 133 -21.45 -5.30 -24.59
C THR A 133 -21.80 -4.51 -23.33
N PRO A 134 -22.39 -3.30 -23.45
CA PRO A 134 -22.81 -2.55 -22.28
C PRO A 134 -23.83 -3.35 -21.48
N THR A 135 -23.45 -3.76 -20.27
CA THR A 135 -24.36 -4.45 -19.35
C THR A 135 -25.21 -3.42 -18.64
N ASP A 136 -26.53 -3.64 -18.56
CA ASP A 136 -27.43 -2.73 -17.82
C ASP A 136 -27.15 -2.72 -16.30
N SER A 137 -26.52 -3.79 -15.78
CA SER A 137 -26.11 -3.93 -14.39
C SER A 137 -24.73 -3.32 -14.15
N PHE A 138 -24.66 -2.32 -13.26
CA PHE A 138 -23.41 -1.73 -12.79
C PHE A 138 -22.50 -2.77 -12.11
N LEU A 139 -23.05 -3.60 -11.22
CA LEU A 139 -22.28 -4.67 -10.58
C LEU A 139 -21.75 -5.67 -11.61
N GLY A 140 -22.58 -6.05 -12.58
CA GLY A 140 -22.15 -6.93 -13.66
C GLY A 140 -21.02 -6.32 -14.49
N ALA A 141 -21.05 -5.01 -14.72
CA ALA A 141 -19.99 -4.30 -15.41
C ALA A 141 -18.67 -4.30 -14.64
N ILE A 142 -18.67 -3.93 -13.35
CA ILE A 142 -17.44 -3.79 -12.56
C ILE A 142 -16.77 -5.11 -12.19
N PHE A 143 -17.51 -6.22 -12.18
CA PHE A 143 -16.98 -7.56 -11.92
C PHE A 143 -16.70 -8.36 -13.22
N ASP A 144 -16.89 -7.75 -14.40
CA ASP A 144 -16.55 -8.38 -15.67
C ASP A 144 -15.04 -8.65 -15.76
N ALA A 145 -14.66 -9.89 -16.03
CA ALA A 145 -13.26 -10.32 -16.02
C ALA A 145 -12.38 -9.55 -17.01
N LYS A 146 -12.92 -9.23 -18.20
CA LYS A 146 -12.18 -8.51 -19.24
C LYS A 146 -11.97 -7.06 -18.86
N LEU A 147 -12.97 -6.43 -18.23
CA LEU A 147 -12.80 -5.09 -17.67
C LEU A 147 -11.79 -5.10 -16.52
N ARG A 148 -11.87 -6.07 -15.59
CA ARG A 148 -10.92 -6.20 -14.46
C ARG A 148 -9.48 -6.35 -14.94
N GLU A 149 -9.23 -7.19 -15.95
CA GLU A 149 -7.90 -7.38 -16.52
C GLU A 149 -7.30 -6.08 -17.08
N CYS A 150 -8.12 -5.22 -17.67
CA CYS A 150 -7.68 -3.93 -18.21
C CYS A 150 -7.38 -2.87 -17.13
N ILE A 151 -7.92 -3.01 -15.91
CA ILE A 151 -7.80 -2.00 -14.84
C ILE A 151 -6.95 -2.43 -13.64
N ASP A 152 -6.88 -3.73 -13.34
CA ASP A 152 -6.20 -4.26 -12.14
C ASP A 152 -4.69 -4.47 -12.34
N GLY A 153 -4.21 -4.29 -13.57
CA GLY A 153 -2.82 -4.44 -13.97
C GLY A 153 -2.17 -3.11 -14.34
N GLU A 154 -1.27 -3.16 -15.31
CA GLU A 154 -0.62 -1.97 -15.84
C GLU A 154 -1.64 -1.08 -16.56
N ILE A 155 -1.65 0.21 -16.21
CA ILE A 155 -2.56 1.18 -16.84
C ILE A 155 -2.15 1.35 -18.31
N ASN A 156 -3.02 0.87 -19.20
CA ASN A 156 -2.81 1.02 -20.63
C ASN A 156 -2.90 2.51 -21.04
N GLN A 157 -1.76 3.10 -21.41
CA GLN A 157 -1.68 4.52 -21.78
C GLN A 157 -2.56 4.87 -23.00
N TYR A 158 -2.69 3.96 -23.97
CA TYR A 158 -3.58 4.17 -25.12
C TYR A 158 -5.04 4.25 -24.69
N LEU A 159 -5.47 3.39 -23.77
CA LEU A 159 -6.83 3.40 -23.21
C LEU A 159 -7.11 4.71 -22.48
N VAL A 160 -6.16 5.20 -21.68
CA VAL A 160 -6.26 6.50 -20.99
C VAL A 160 -6.42 7.64 -22.00
N GLN A 161 -5.59 7.67 -23.03
CA GLN A 161 -5.64 8.72 -24.06
C GLN A 161 -6.96 8.69 -24.85
N ALA A 162 -7.45 7.49 -25.20
CA ALA A 162 -8.70 7.32 -25.92
C ALA A 162 -9.92 7.81 -25.09
N ILE A 163 -9.89 7.64 -23.77
CA ILE A 163 -10.93 8.14 -22.88
C ILE A 163 -10.83 9.65 -22.67
N ALA A 164 -9.61 10.19 -22.51
CA ALA A 164 -9.41 11.63 -22.33
C ALA A 164 -9.81 12.47 -23.56
N SER A 165 -9.86 11.86 -24.75
CA SER A 165 -10.24 12.52 -26.00
C SER A 165 -11.75 12.53 -26.31
N GLN A 166 -12.58 11.91 -25.48
CA GLN A 166 -14.05 11.85 -25.63
C GLN A 166 -14.75 12.86 -24.71
#